data_AF-A0A947YR37-F1
#
_entry.id   AF-A0A947YR37-F1
#
_cell.length_a   1.000
_cell.length_b   1.000
_cell.length_c   1.000
_cell.angle_alpha   90.00
_cell.angle_beta   90.00
_cell.angle_gamma   90.00
#
_symmetry.space_group_name_H-M   'P 1'
#
loop_
_entity.id
_entity.type
_entity.pdbx_description
1 polymer ?
#
loop_
_entity_poly.entity_id
_entity_poly.type
_entity_poly.pdbx_seq_one_letter_code
_entity_poly.pdbx_strand_id
1 'polypeptide(L)'
;MDNKLFEILENFRPCFSRKATYYWFILVMIGLVVRADHYGISSIVRWVSLSPNCYFSLLHFFVSTGWTLEILLLSWWSYCL
;
A
#
# COMPACT_ATOMS: atom_id res chain seq x y z
N MET A 1 -14.86 2.93 -10.98
CA MET A 1 -13.94 2.83 -9.83
C MET A 1 -13.49 4.25 -9.56
N ASP A 2 -13.92 4.84 -8.46
CA ASP A 2 -13.77 6.27 -8.23
C ASP A 2 -12.29 6.68 -8.20
N ASN A 3 -11.90 7.61 -9.08
CA ASN A 3 -10.52 8.09 -9.21
C ASN A 3 -10.00 8.78 -7.95
N LYS A 4 -10.89 9.19 -7.04
CA LYS A 4 -10.57 9.86 -5.78
C LYS A 4 -9.58 9.07 -4.91
N LEU A 5 -9.68 7.73 -4.88
CA LEU A 5 -8.74 6.93 -4.11
C LEU A 5 -7.32 7.09 -4.65
N PHE A 6 -7.13 7.04 -5.97
CA PHE A 6 -5.81 7.20 -6.59
C PHE A 6 -5.27 8.61 -6.41
N GLU A 7 -6.12 9.64 -6.52
CA GLU A 7 -5.73 11.03 -6.24
C GLU A 7 -5.22 11.21 -4.80
N ILE A 8 -5.89 10.61 -3.81
CA ILE A 8 -5.44 10.64 -2.41
C ILE A 8 -4.11 9.89 -2.27
N LEU A 9 -3.99 8.69 -2.87
CA LEU A 9 -2.76 7.89 -2.80
C LEU A 9 -1.57 8.53 -3.54
N GLU A 10 -1.82 9.41 -4.51
CA GLU A 10 -0.77 10.17 -5.21
C GLU A 10 -0.05 11.14 -4.27
N ASN A 11 -0.78 11.74 -3.32
CA ASN A 11 -0.20 12.63 -2.32
C ASN A 11 0.87 11.95 -1.43
N PHE A 12 0.82 10.62 -1.29
CA PHE A 12 1.81 9.87 -0.53
C PHE A 12 3.08 9.53 -1.31
N ARG A 13 3.15 9.83 -2.62
CA ARG A 13 4.33 9.54 -3.44
C ARG A 13 5.65 10.05 -2.83
N PRO A 14 5.74 11.26 -2.24
CA PRO A 14 6.98 11.76 -1.63
C PRO A 14 7.47 10.94 -0.43
N CYS A 15 6.61 10.17 0.24
CA CYS A 15 6.98 9.34 1.40
C CYS A 15 7.88 8.15 1.02
N PHE A 16 8.04 7.86 -0.27
CA PHE A 16 8.74 6.68 -0.76
C PHE A 16 9.98 7.07 -1.58
N SER A 17 11.15 6.57 -1.17
CA SER A 17 12.39 6.76 -1.93
C SER A 17 12.43 5.91 -3.21
N ARG A 18 11.73 4.77 -3.23
CA ARG A 18 11.70 3.84 -4.38
C ARG A 18 10.31 3.79 -5.02
N LYS A 19 10.28 3.79 -6.35
CA LYS A 19 9.05 3.65 -7.13
C LYS A 19 8.34 2.32 -6.85
N ALA A 20 9.11 1.23 -6.70
CA ALA A 20 8.56 -0.08 -6.40
C ALA A 20 7.82 -0.12 -5.05
N THR A 21 8.38 0.49 -4.00
CA THR A 21 7.73 0.49 -2.67
C THR A 21 6.46 1.33 -2.66
N TYR A 22 6.44 2.43 -3.41
CA TYR A 22 5.23 3.22 -3.61
C TYR A 22 4.11 2.40 -4.30
N TYR A 23 4.43 1.64 -5.34
CA TYR A 23 3.43 0.79 -6.00
C TYR A 23 2.93 -0.34 -5.11
N TRP A 24 3.80 -0.94 -4.30
CA TRP A 24 3.37 -1.90 -3.28
C TRP A 24 2.45 -1.28 -2.24
N PHE A 25 2.71 -0.03 -1.82
CA PHE A 25 1.80 0.70 -0.95
C PHE A 25 0.41 0.88 -1.58
N ILE A 26 0.31 1.28 -2.85
CA ILE A 26 -0.98 1.38 -3.55
C ILE A 26 -1.70 0.02 -3.55
N LEU A 27 -1.00 -1.07 -3.90
CA LEU A 27 -1.58 -2.41 -3.92
C LEU A 27 -2.06 -2.86 -2.54
N VAL A 28 -1.33 -2.53 -1.48
CA VAL A 28 -1.74 -2.78 -0.09
C VAL A 28 -3.02 -1.99 0.23
N MET A 29 -3.07 -0.70 -0.09
CA MET A 29 -4.24 0.14 0.20
C MET A 29 -5.48 -0.34 -0.55
N ILE A 30 -5.36 -0.66 -1.84
CA ILE A 30 -6.45 -1.26 -2.63
C ILE A 30 -6.87 -2.61 -2.02
N GLY A 31 -5.90 -3.45 -1.66
CA GLY A 31 -6.15 -4.73 -1.01
C GLY A 31 -6.91 -4.59 0.30
N LEU A 32 -6.61 -3.57 1.10
CA LEU A 32 -7.32 -3.28 2.35
C LEU A 32 -8.73 -2.73 2.11
N VAL A 33 -8.95 -1.94 1.05
CA VAL A 33 -10.26 -1.37 0.71
C VAL A 33 -11.21 -2.42 0.12
N VAL A 34 -10.71 -3.29 -0.77
CA VAL A 34 -11.55 -4.26 -1.52
C VAL A 34 -11.81 -5.55 -0.74
N ARG A 35 -10.92 -5.91 0.19
CA ARG A 35 -11.01 -7.16 0.92
C ARG A 35 -12.23 -7.17 1.85
N ALA A 36 -13.05 -8.20 1.73
CA ALA A 36 -14.24 -8.42 2.56
C ALA A 36 -14.06 -9.52 3.63
N ASP A 37 -12.84 -9.98 3.88
CA ASP A 37 -12.54 -11.02 4.88
C ASP A 37 -11.67 -10.51 6.04
N HIS A 38 -11.54 -11.33 7.07
CA HIS A 38 -10.73 -11.04 8.27
C HIS A 38 -9.40 -11.81 8.27
N TYR A 39 -8.93 -12.28 7.12
CA TYR A 39 -7.64 -12.96 7.02
C TYR A 39 -6.46 -11.95 7.09
N GLY A 40 -5.27 -12.46 7.39
CA GLY A 40 -4.05 -11.65 7.49
C GLY A 40 -3.63 -10.99 6.18
N ILE A 41 -2.59 -10.14 6.21
CA ILE A 41 -2.09 -9.36 5.06
C ILE A 41 -1.74 -10.20 3.82
N SER A 42 -1.44 -11.49 3.98
CA SER A 42 -1.19 -12.42 2.88
C SER A 42 -2.40 -12.59 1.97
N SER A 43 -3.63 -12.41 2.47
CA SER A 43 -4.83 -12.52 1.66
C SER A 43 -4.95 -11.41 0.62
N ILE A 44 -4.23 -10.29 0.77
CA ILE A 44 -4.17 -9.20 -0.22
C ILE A 44 -3.78 -9.75 -1.60
N VAL A 45 -2.80 -10.66 -1.68
CA VAL A 45 -2.35 -11.27 -2.94
C VAL A 45 -3.53 -11.88 -3.71
N ARG A 46 -4.43 -12.58 -3.01
CA ARG A 46 -5.62 -13.17 -3.61
C ARG A 46 -6.66 -12.10 -3.99
N TRP A 47 -6.90 -11.11 -3.13
CA TRP A 47 -7.93 -10.09 -3.36
C TRP A 47 -7.63 -9.17 -4.53
N VAL A 48 -6.37 -8.81 -4.74
CA VAL A 48 -5.96 -8.01 -5.89
C VAL A 48 -5.51 -8.86 -7.09
N SER A 49 -5.81 -10.16 -7.08
CA SER A 49 -5.50 -11.12 -8.16
C SER A 49 -4.03 -11.14 -8.60
N LEU A 50 -3.11 -10.97 -7.65
CA LEU A 50 -1.67 -11.08 -7.89
C LEU A 50 -1.25 -12.54 -7.99
N SER A 51 -0.14 -12.79 -8.68
CA SER A 51 0.51 -14.10 -8.68
C SER A 51 0.91 -14.51 -7.26
N PRO A 52 0.77 -15.78 -6.85
CA PRO A 52 1.25 -16.26 -5.55
C PRO A 52 2.72 -15.91 -5.26
N ASN A 53 3.56 -15.84 -6.30
CA ASN A 53 4.98 -15.48 -6.20
C ASN A 53 5.20 -14.04 -5.70
N CYS A 54 4.18 -13.18 -5.82
CA CYS A 54 4.20 -11.81 -5.32
C CYS A 54 4.12 -11.72 -3.79
N TYR A 55 3.82 -12.83 -3.09
CA TYR A 55 3.75 -12.84 -1.63
C TYR A 55 5.06 -12.35 -0.99
N PHE A 56 6.20 -12.82 -1.47
CA PHE A 56 7.50 -12.37 -0.94
C PHE A 56 7.76 -10.90 -1.19
N SER A 57 7.34 -10.36 -2.34
CA SER A 57 7.47 -8.93 -2.63
C SER A 57 6.55 -8.08 -1.74
N LEU A 58 5.33 -8.56 -1.46
CA LEU A 58 4.42 -7.95 -0.50
C LEU A 58 5.01 -7.96 0.91
N LEU A 59 5.60 -9.08 1.35
CA LEU A 59 6.26 -9.14 2.65
C LEU A 59 7.47 -8.19 2.72
N HIS A 60 8.26 -8.15 1.65
CA HIS A 60 9.43 -7.28 1.56
C HIS A 60 9.05 -5.79 1.60
N PHE A 61 7.85 -5.41 1.15
CA PHE A 61 7.35 -4.04 1.29
C PHE A 61 7.33 -3.58 2.76
N PHE A 62 6.87 -4.43 3.70
CA PHE A 62 6.74 -4.08 5.11
C PHE A 62 8.07 -3.91 5.85
N VAL A 63 9.14 -4.54 5.36
CA VAL A 63 10.50 -4.43 5.93
C VAL A 63 11.42 -3.54 5.08
N SER A 64 10.86 -2.89 4.07
CA SER A 64 11.63 -2.09 3.12
C SER A 64 12.11 -0.79 3.75
N THR A 65 13.41 -0.49 3.62
CA THR A 65 13.99 0.84 3.92
C THR A 65 13.56 1.95 2.96
N GLY A 66 12.57 1.68 2.09
CA GLY A 66 12.14 2.58 1.02
C GLY A 66 11.12 3.62 1.48
N TRP A 67 10.68 3.51 2.73
CA TRP A 67 9.75 4.37 3.42
C TRP A 67 9.94 4.17 4.92
N THR A 68 9.38 5.07 5.72
CA THR A 68 9.31 4.89 7.18
C THR A 68 7.88 5.11 7.64
N LEU A 69 7.48 4.41 8.70
CA LEU A 69 6.15 4.56 9.28
C LEU A 69 5.90 5.99 9.76
N GLU A 70 6.92 6.63 10.35
CA GLU A 70 6.84 8.02 10.84
C GLU A 70 6.48 9.01 9.73
N ILE A 71 7.21 8.99 8.60
CA ILE A 71 6.94 9.90 7.47
C ILE A 71 5.56 9.63 6.88
N LEU A 72 5.21 8.35 6.71
CA LEU A 72 3.91 7.96 6.17
C LEU A 72 2.76 8.43 7.06
N LEU A 73 2.89 8.30 8.38
CA LEU A 73 1.88 8.75 9.36
C LEU A 73 1.76 10.27 9.40
N LEU A 74 2.88 11.00 9.36
CA LEU A 74 2.86 12.46 9.30
C LEU A 74 2.12 12.97 8.05
N SER A 75 2.42 12.38 6.89
CA SER A 75 1.69 12.68 5.66
C SER A 75 0.22 12.30 5.76
N TRP A 76 -0.09 11.14 6.36
CA TRP A 76 -1.47 10.71 6.58
C TRP A 76 -2.26 11.72 7.40
N TRP A 77 -1.70 12.18 8.52
CA TRP A 77 -2.32 13.23 9.32
C TRP A 77 -2.52 14.52 8.52
N SER A 78 -1.54 14.94 7.73
CA SER A 78 -1.67 16.18 6.94
C SER A 78 -2.74 16.14 5.84
N TYR A 79 -3.14 14.95 5.38
CA TYR A 79 -4.14 14.78 4.32
C TYR A 79 -5.52 14.38 4.85
N CYS A 80 -5.60 13.83 6.05
CA CYS A 80 -6.87 13.39 6.67
C CYS A 80 -7.42 14.35 7.72
N LEU A 81 -6.60 15.23 8.30
CA LEU A 81 -7.00 16.36 9.16
C LEU A 81 -6.85 17.68 8.43
#